data_AF-A0A2S6QIK6-F1
#
_entry.id   AF-A0A2S6QIK6-F1
#
_cell.length_a   1.000
_cell.length_b   1.000
_cell.length_c   1.000
_cell.angle_alpha   90.00
_cell.angle_beta   90.00
_cell.angle_gamma   90.00
#
_symmetry.space_group_name_H-M   'P 1'
#
loop_
_entity.id
_entity.type
_entity.pdbx_description
1 polymer ?
#
loop_
_entity_poly.entity_id
_entity_poly.type
_entity_poly.pdbx_seq_one_letter_code
_entity_poly.pdbx_strand_id
1 'polypeptide(L)' 'MPTISIDDKEYNTDDFSEEAMNQLGSLQAADAEIARLNVLLAIAQTARNAYARALTEELPEE' A
#
# COMPACT_ATOMS: atom_id res chain seq x y z
N MET A 1 9.26 25.05 10.59
CA MET A 1 8.87 24.85 9.19
C MET A 1 8.55 23.37 9.03
N PRO A 2 7.41 22.97 8.46
CA PRO A 2 7.09 21.56 8.28
C PRO A 2 8.08 20.96 7.27
N THR A 3 8.76 19.89 7.65
CA THR A 3 9.62 19.13 6.75
C THR A 3 8.94 17.82 6.40
N ILE A 4 9.02 17.43 5.12
CA ILE A 4 8.56 16.13 4.63
C ILE A 4 9.74 15.37 4.05
N SER A 5 9.72 14.05 4.16
CA SER A 5 10.68 13.18 3.49
C SER A 5 10.05 12.60 2.24
N ILE A 6 10.70 12.80 1.09
CA ILE A 6 10.36 12.17 -0.19
C ILE A 6 11.65 11.54 -0.72
N ASP A 7 11.64 10.24 -1.04
CA ASP A 7 12.81 9.50 -1.55
C ASP A 7 14.08 9.69 -0.70
N ASP A 8 13.94 9.58 0.63
CA ASP A 8 15.01 9.74 1.63
C ASP A 8 15.67 11.14 1.65
N LYS A 9 15.03 12.14 1.06
CA LYS A 9 15.44 13.55 1.13
C LYS A 9 14.43 14.36 1.92
N GLU A 10 14.93 15.15 2.86
CA GLU A 10 14.11 16.14 3.55
C GLU A 10 13.91 17.38 2.70
N TYR A 11 12.64 17.78 2.62
CA TYR A 11 12.21 19.00 1.96
C TYR A 11 11.46 19.87 2.95
N ASN A 12 11.73 21.16 2.92
CA ASN A 12 10.94 22.15 3.62
C ASN A 12 9.70 22.49 2.79
N THR A 13 8.51 22.27 3.34
CA THR A 13 7.26 22.54 2.62
C THR A 13 7.03 24.02 2.36
N ASP A 14 7.69 24.91 3.12
CA ASP A 14 7.58 26.35 2.92
C ASP A 14 8.25 26.80 1.60
N ASP A 15 9.11 25.96 1.01
CA ASP A 15 9.76 26.22 -0.28
C ASP A 15 8.91 25.74 -1.48
N PHE A 16 7.75 25.14 -1.23
CA PHE A 16 6.92 24.54 -2.28
C PHE A 16 5.99 25.57 -2.92
N SER A 17 5.81 25.45 -4.23
CA SER A 17 4.72 26.15 -4.92
C SER A 17 3.36 25.56 -4.51
N GLU A 18 2.29 26.32 -4.74
CA GLU A 18 0.91 25.83 -4.55
C GLU A 18 0.65 24.54 -5.35
N GLU A 19 1.16 24.47 -6.58
CA GLU A 19 1.09 23.28 -7.44
C GLU A 19 1.82 22.09 -6.81
N ALA A 20 3.01 22.30 -6.24
CA ALA A 20 3.78 21.25 -5.57
C ALA A 20 3.06 20.72 -4.33
N MET A 21 2.39 21.60 -3.56
CA MET A 21 1.55 21.19 -2.42
C MET A 21 0.34 20.37 -2.85
N ASN A 22 -0.30 20.72 -3.97
CA ASN A 22 -1.42 19.93 -4.51
C ASN A 22 -0.98 18.53 -4.97
N GLN A 23 0.19 18.44 -5.61
CA GLN A 23 0.75 17.15 -6.02
C GLN A 23 1.16 16.30 -4.82
N LEU A 24 1.71 16.91 -3.76
CA LEU A 24 2.00 16.21 -2.51
C LEU A 24 0.74 15.60 -1.89
N GLY A 25 -0.36 16.34 -1.86
CA GLY A 25 -1.64 15.81 -1.37
C GLY A 25 -2.14 14.63 -2.19
N SER A 26 -1.99 14.71 -3.52
CA SER A 26 -2.37 13.62 -4.43
C SER A 26 -1.50 12.38 -4.24
N LEU A 27 -0.20 12.56 -4.01
CA LEU A 27 0.75 11.48 -3.70
C LEU A 27 0.37 10.77 -2.39
N GLN A 28 0.14 11.53 -1.31
CA GLN A 28 -0.26 10.97 -0.01
C GLN A 28 -1.57 10.19 -0.09
N ALA A 29 -2.54 10.65 -0.89
CA ALA A 29 -3.78 9.94 -1.11
C ALA A 29 -3.55 8.61 -1.87
N ALA A 30 -2.67 8.61 -2.87
CA ALA A 30 -2.30 7.40 -3.60
C ALA A 30 -1.57 6.39 -2.69
N ASP A 31 -0.64 6.85 -1.86
CA ASP A 31 0.08 6.00 -0.90
C ASP A 31 -0.86 5.34 0.12
N ALA A 32 -1.83 6.09 0.63
CA ALA A 32 -2.84 5.56 1.54
C ALA A 32 -3.68 4.46 0.87
N GLU A 33 -4.04 4.64 -0.41
CA GLU A 33 -4.80 3.64 -1.16
C GLU A 33 -3.96 2.40 -1.47
N ILE A 34 -2.68 2.57 -1.82
CA ILE A 34 -1.73 1.45 -2.01
C ILE A 34 -1.62 0.64 -0.71
N ALA A 35 -1.47 1.30 0.44
CA ALA A 35 -1.43 0.63 1.74
C ALA A 35 -2.71 -0.18 2.01
N ARG A 36 -3.88 0.40 1.73
CA ARG A 36 -5.18 -0.27 1.86
C ARG A 36 -5.28 -1.51 0.96
N LEU A 37 -4.87 -1.40 -0.30
CA LEU A 37 -4.88 -2.50 -1.26
C LEU A 37 -3.94 -3.64 -0.84
N ASN A 38 -2.77 -3.31 -0.29
CA ASN A 38 -1.84 -4.32 0.23
C ASN A 38 -2.44 -5.12 1.40
N VAL A 39 -3.22 -4.48 2.28
CA VAL A 39 -3.97 -5.18 3.34
C VAL A 39 -4.98 -6.15 2.74
N LEU A 40 -5.77 -5.71 1.74
CA LEU A 40 -6.74 -6.58 1.08
C LEU A 40 -6.06 -7.75 0.34
N LEU A 41 -4.91 -7.50 -0.27
CA LEU A 41 -4.12 -8.54 -0.93
C LEU A 41 -3.66 -9.60 0.08
N ALA A 42 -3.17 -9.20 1.26
CA ALA A 42 -2.75 -10.12 2.30
C ALA A 42 -3.91 -11.00 2.82
N ILE A 43 -5.11 -10.42 2.96
CA ILE A 43 -6.33 -11.15 3.30
C ILE A 43 -6.66 -12.18 2.22
N ALA A 44 -6.66 -11.77 0.95
CA ALA A 44 -6.96 -12.65 -0.17
C ALA A 44 -5.94 -13.81 -0.29
N GLN A 45 -4.65 -13.53 -0.09
CA GLN A 45 -3.60 -14.55 -0.06
C GLN A 45 -3.82 -15.58 1.06
N THR A 46 -4.22 -15.11 2.25
CA THR A 46 -4.55 -16.00 3.37
C THR A 46 -5.72 -16.92 3.03
N ALA A 47 -6.81 -16.36 2.48
CA ALA A 47 -7.97 -17.13 2.05
C ALA A 47 -7.62 -18.16 0.97
N ARG A 48 -6.85 -17.75 -0.06
CA ARG A 48 -6.36 -18.66 -1.11
C ARG A 48 -5.60 -19.84 -0.53
N ASN A 49 -4.71 -19.60 0.43
CA ASN A 49 -3.93 -20.67 1.06
C ASN A 49 -4.80 -21.61 1.88
N ALA A 50 -5.83 -21.11 2.57
CA ALA A 50 -6.80 -21.93 3.28
C ALA A 50 -7.60 -22.81 2.31
N TYR A 51 -8.10 -22.25 1.21
CA TYR A 51 -8.82 -23.02 0.19
C TYR A 51 -7.93 -24.06 -0.50
N ALA A 52 -6.66 -23.75 -0.76
CA ALA A 52 -5.73 -24.72 -1.31
C ALA A 52 -5.54 -25.93 -0.39
N ARG A 53 -5.40 -25.70 0.92
CA ARG A 53 -5.29 -26.78 1.92
C ARG A 53 -6.55 -27.63 1.98
N ALA A 54 -7.71 -26.99 2.07
CA ALA A 54 -9.00 -27.69 2.10
C ALA A 54 -9.19 -28.55 0.84
N LEU A 55 -8.85 -28.02 -0.33
CA LEU A 55 -8.89 -28.79 -1.57
C LEU A 55 -7.96 -30.00 -1.52
N THR A 56 -6.73 -29.85 -1.03
CA THR A 56 -5.79 -30.99 -0.91
C THR A 56 -6.33 -32.09 -0.01
N GLU A 57 -7.04 -31.74 1.07
CA GLU A 57 -7.68 -32.72 1.98
C GLU A 57 -8.85 -33.48 1.33
N GLU A 58 -9.49 -32.91 0.29
CA GLU A 58 -10.58 -33.55 -0.46
C GLU A 58 -10.09 -34.39 -1.64
N LEU A 59 -8.84 -34.22 -2.06
CA LEU A 59 -8.26 -34.98 -3.17
C LEU A 59 -7.87 -36.39 -2.70
N PRO A 60 -8.08 -37.43 -3.54
CA PRO A 60 -7.66 -38.79 -3.19
C PRO A 60 -6.14 -38.87 -3.04
N GLU A 61 -5.68 -39.59 -2.01
CA GLU A 61 -4.29 -40.00 -1.89
C GLU A 61 -3.97 -41.05 -2.98
N GLU A 62 -2.80 -40.93 -3.62
CA GLU A 62 -2.30 -41.96 -4.57
C GLU A 62 -2.00 -43.29 -3.85
#